data_AF-A0A4S2G5Q1-F1
#
_entry.id   AF-A0A4S2G5Q1-F1
#
_cell.length_a   1.000
_cell.length_b   1.000
_cell.length_c   1.000
_cell.angle_alpha   90.00
_cell.angle_beta   90.00
_cell.angle_gamma   90.00
#
_symmetry.space_group_name_H-M   'P 1'
#
loop_
_entity.id
_entity.type
_entity.pdbx_description
1 polymer ?
#
loop_
_entity_poly.entity_id
_entity_poly.type
_entity_poly.pdbx_seq_one_letter_code
_entity_poly.pdbx_strand_id
1 'polypeptide(L)' 'MKPSIYNQFVDDGDKVIVFNGITEKFFEIKSTHLPVYKDLLSNCHLYGDEVKPFINRMYDEGFVVEDDMDELVRLEKK' A
#
# COMPACT_ATOMS: atom_id res chain seq x y z
N MET A 1 7.53 6.22 7.46
CA MET A 1 6.98 5.31 6.44
C MET A 1 5.91 6.05 5.68
N LYS A 2 5.90 5.90 4.35
CA LYS A 2 4.97 6.54 3.43
C LYS A 2 4.34 5.51 2.49
N PRO A 3 3.13 5.76 1.94
CA PRO A 3 2.59 4.91 0.88
C PRO A 3 3.50 4.98 -0.35
N SER A 4 3.69 3.85 -1.03
CA SER A 4 4.38 3.82 -2.32
C SER A 4 3.63 4.67 -3.36
N ILE A 5 4.37 5.47 -4.13
CA ILE A 5 3.79 6.25 -5.25
C ILE A 5 3.29 5.36 -6.41
N TYR A 6 3.67 4.08 -6.40
CA TYR A 6 3.27 3.08 -7.40
C TYR A 6 2.05 2.26 -6.98
N ASN A 7 1.41 2.60 -5.86
CA ASN A 7 0.12 2.03 -5.49
C ASN A 7 -0.98 2.56 -6.41
N GLN A 8 -1.75 1.63 -6.98
CA GLN A 8 -2.90 1.89 -7.81
C GLN A 8 -4.14 1.27 -7.18
N PHE A 9 -5.24 2.00 -7.21
CA PHE A 9 -6.55 1.54 -6.76
C PHE A 9 -7.43 1.42 -8.00
N VAL A 10 -7.76 0.18 -8.37
CA VAL A 10 -8.55 -0.11 -9.56
C VAL A 10 -9.93 -0.56 -9.11
N ASP A 11 -10.95 0.24 -9.45
CA ASP A 11 -12.34 -0.10 -9.16
C ASP A 11 -12.80 -1.28 -10.03
N ASP A 12 -13.38 -2.30 -9.39
CA ASP A 12 -13.93 -3.51 -10.00
C ASP A 12 -15.32 -3.82 -9.40
N GLY A 13 -16.26 -2.90 -9.64
CA GLY A 13 -17.63 -2.99 -9.12
C GLY A 13 -17.71 -2.87 -7.59
N ASP A 14 -18.10 -3.96 -6.92
CA ASP A 14 -18.21 -4.02 -5.45
C ASP A 14 -16.85 -4.17 -4.75
N LYS A 15 -15.78 -4.30 -5.54
CA LYS A 15 -14.42 -4.48 -5.06
C LYS A 15 -13.50 -3.40 -5.59
N VAL A 16 -12.38 -3.25 -4.91
CA VAL A 16 -11.23 -2.47 -5.37
C VAL A 16 -10.01 -3.36 -5.28
N ILE A 17 -9.26 -3.42 -6.38
CA ILE A 17 -7.95 -4.05 -6.43
C ILE A 17 -6.92 -2.98 -6.04
N VAL A 18 -6.15 -3.27 -4.99
CA VAL A 18 -4.99 -2.48 -4.62
C VAL A 18 -3.77 -3.16 -5.21
N PHE A 19 -3.10 -2.52 -6.16
CA PHE A 19 -1.97 -3.07 -6.90
C PHE A 19 -0.74 -2.18 -6.73
N ASN A 20 0.45 -2.78 -6.52
CA ASN A 20 1.70 -2.05 -6.52
C ASN A 20 2.48 -2.31 -7.82
N GLY A 21 2.76 -1.26 -8.60
CA GLY A 21 3.42 -1.38 -9.90
C GLY A 21 4.88 -1.86 -9.84
N ILE A 22 5.59 -1.67 -8.73
CA ILE A 22 6.98 -2.14 -8.58
C ILE A 22 7.00 -3.61 -8.22
N THR A 23 6.28 -4.02 -7.17
CA THR A 23 6.33 -5.40 -6.68
C THR A 23 5.38 -6.35 -7.39
N GLU A 24 4.46 -5.81 -8.21
CA GLU A 24 3.37 -6.54 -8.86
C GLU A 24 2.46 -7.30 -7.87
N LYS A 25 2.54 -6.98 -6.58
CA LYS A 25 1.64 -7.52 -5.56
C LYS A 25 0.29 -6.83 -5.65
N PHE A 26 -0.76 -7.58 -5.32
CA PHE A 26 -2.10 -7.04 -5.21
C PHE A 26 -2.89 -7.72 -4.11
N PHE A 27 -3.93 -7.03 -3.65
CA PHE A 27 -4.98 -7.59 -2.82
C PHE A 27 -6.33 -6.92 -3.13
N GLU A 28 -7.40 -7.61 -2.78
CA GLU A 28 -8.77 -7.12 -2.99
C GLU A 28 -9.37 -6.60 -1.68
N ILE A 29 -10.12 -5.51 -1.78
CA ILE A 29 -10.95 -4.99 -0.71
C ILE A 29 -12.36 -4.73 -1.23
N LYS A 30 -13.35 -4.65 -0.33
CA LYS A 30 -14.66 -4.11 -0.69
C LYS A 30 -14.54 -2.63 -1.02
N SER A 31 -15.26 -2.15 -2.03
CA SER A 31 -15.28 -0.73 -2.40
C SER A 31 -15.69 0.17 -1.23
N THR A 32 -16.59 -0.29 -0.37
CA THR A 32 -17.00 0.41 0.87
C THR A 32 -15.87 0.60 1.88
N HIS A 33 -14.80 -0.20 1.81
CA HIS A 33 -13.65 -0.11 2.72
C HIS A 33 -12.52 0.76 2.14
N LEU A 34 -12.61 1.21 0.88
CA LEU A 34 -11.56 1.99 0.22
C LEU A 34 -11.06 3.19 1.05
N PRO A 35 -11.92 4.02 1.67
CA PRO A 35 -11.45 5.15 2.46
C PRO A 35 -10.57 4.72 3.64
N VAL A 36 -10.94 3.62 4.31
CA VAL A 36 -10.20 3.08 5.47
C VAL A 36 -8.82 2.59 5.03
N TYR A 37 -8.72 1.88 3.91
CA TYR A 37 -7.43 1.38 3.43
C TYR A 37 -6.52 2.51 2.93
N LYS A 38 -7.07 3.55 2.29
CA LYS A 38 -6.29 4.74 1.91
C LYS A 38 -5.73 5.46 3.14
N ASP A 39 -6.54 5.60 4.19
CA ASP A 39 -6.13 6.19 5.47
C ASP A 39 -5.02 5.36 6.13
N LEU A 40 -5.22 4.04 6.24
CA LEU A 40 -4.24 3.10 6.80
C LEU A 40 -2.87 3.17 6.13
N LEU A 41 -2.84 3.23 4.79
CA LEU A 41 -1.59 3.30 4.04
C LEU A 41 -0.93 4.68 4.13
N SER A 42 -1.72 5.76 4.14
CA SER A 42 -1.19 7.14 4.16
C SER A 42 -0.70 7.56 5.55
N ASN A 43 -1.36 7.06 6.58
CA ASN A 43 -1.15 7.40 7.98
C ASN A 43 -0.60 6.23 8.79
N CYS A 44 0.11 5.30 8.15
CA CYS A 44 0.57 4.04 8.75
C CYS A 44 1.38 4.22 10.05
N HIS A 45 2.02 5.36 10.24
CA HIS A 45 2.79 5.72 11.44
C HIS A 45 1.94 6.19 12.62
N LEU A 46 0.66 6.51 12.40
CA LEU A 46 -0.27 6.99 13.43
C LEU A 46 -1.02 5.86 14.14
N TYR A 47 -1.03 4.65 13.59
CA TYR A 47 -1.77 3.53 14.16
C TYR A 47 -0.94 2.74 15.17
N GLY A 48 -1.60 2.27 16.24
CA GLY A 48 -0.98 1.50 17.31
C GLY A 48 -0.66 0.04 16.94
N ASP A 49 -0.20 -0.72 17.94
CA ASP A 49 0.31 -2.09 17.77
C ASP A 49 -0.70 -3.08 17.15
N GLU A 50 -2.01 -2.84 17.28
CA GLU A 50 -3.06 -3.71 16.72
C GLU A 50 -3.04 -3.77 15.18
N VAL A 51 -2.62 -2.68 14.52
CA VAL A 51 -2.58 -2.57 13.05
C VAL A 51 -1.19 -2.91 12.50
N LYS A 52 -0.19 -3.00 13.37
CA LYS A 52 1.21 -3.26 13.03
C LYS A 52 1.42 -4.54 12.19
N PRO A 53 0.75 -5.67 12.44
CA PRO A 53 0.89 -6.84 11.57
C PRO A 53 0.47 -6.56 10.12
N PHE A 54 -0.59 -5.76 9.93
CA PHE A 54 -1.04 -5.36 8.60
C PHE A 54 -0.04 -4.40 7.95
N ILE A 55 0.42 -3.36 8.67
CA ILE A 55 1.41 -2.40 8.13
C ILE A 55 2.73 -3.09 7.78
N ASN A 56 3.22 -4.03 8.60
CA ASN A 56 4.42 -4.80 8.30
C ASN A 56 4.25 -5.61 7.01
N ARG A 57 3.10 -6.27 6.82
CA ARG A 57 2.78 -6.96 5.57
C ARG A 57 2.76 -5.99 4.38
N MET A 58 2.15 -4.82 4.53
CA MET A 58 2.12 -3.79 3.48
C MET A 58 3.52 -3.28 3.13
N TYR A 59 4.42 -3.20 4.11
CA TYR A 59 5.83 -2.88 3.89
C TYR A 59 6.57 -4.00 3.13
N ASP A 60 6.43 -5.25 3.57
CA ASP A 60 7.06 -6.41 2.94
C ASP A 60 6.59 -6.63 1.49
N GLU A 61 5.31 -6.33 1.22
CA GLU A 61 4.71 -6.42 -0.11
C GLU A 61 4.95 -5.16 -0.97
N GLY A 62 5.55 -4.10 -0.42
CA GLY A 62 5.95 -2.88 -1.13
C GLY A 62 4.87 -1.80 -1.28
N PHE A 63 3.72 -1.96 -0.63
CA PHE A 63 2.67 -0.94 -0.60
C PHE A 63 3.03 0.25 0.31
N VAL A 64 3.87 0.03 1.30
CA VAL A 64 4.44 1.08 2.16
C VAL A 64 5.95 1.01 2.04
N VAL A 65 6.61 2.16 2.04
CA VAL A 65 8.07 2.27 1.93
C VAL A 65 8.61 3.21 3.00
N GLU A 66 9.94 3.21 3.18
CA GLU A 66 10.60 4.19 4.04
C GLU A 66 10.43 5.62 3.48
N ASP A 67 10.38 6.62 4.37
CA ASP A 67 10.09 8.00 3.96
C ASP A 67 11.12 8.56 2.98
N ASP A 68 12.38 8.19 3.20
CA ASP A 68 13.56 8.59 2.43
C ASP A 68 13.85 7.66 1.23
N MET A 69 13.05 6.62 1.02
CA MET A 69 13.24 5.72 -0.12
C MET A 69 12.95 6.46 -1.44
N ASP A 70 13.93 6.46 -2.34
CA ASP A 70 13.78 6.83 -3.75
C ASP A 70 13.27 5.60 -4.53
N GLU A 71 11.98 5.62 -4.85
CA GLU A 71 11.30 4.51 -5.52
C GLU A 71 11.67 4.39 -7.01
N LEU A 72 12.20 5.44 -7.65
CA LEU A 72 12.64 5.39 -9.06
C LEU A 72 13.86 4.48 -9.22
N VAL A 73 14.83 4.59 -8.30
CA VAL A 73 16.04 3.76 -8.28
C VAL A 73 15.70 2.27 -8.12
N ARG A 74 14.59 1.95 -7.45
CA ARG A 74 14.13 0.57 -7.26
C ARG A 74 13.57 -0.04 -8.54
N LEU A 75 12.92 0.78 -9.37
CA LEU A 75 12.34 0.36 -10.65
C LEU A 75 13.44 0.01 -11.67
N GLU A 76 14.56 0.74 -11.67
CA GLU A 76 15.71 0.47 -12.56
C GLU A 76 16.45 -0.84 -12.26
N LYS A 77 16.25 -1.41 -11.06
CA LYS A 77 16.89 -2.66 -10.62
C LYS A 77 16.03 -3.91 -10.83
N LYS A 78 14.82 -3.75 -11.39
CA LYS A 78 13.89 -4.84 -11.68
C LYS A 78 14.08 -5.33 -13.11
#